data_AF-A0A653CGW1-F1
#
_entry.id   AF-A0A653CGW1-F1
#
_cell.length_a   1.000
_cell.length_b   1.000
_cell.length_c   1.000
_cell.angle_alpha   90.00
_cell.angle_beta   90.00
_cell.angle_gamma   90.00
#
_symmetry.space_group_name_H-M   'P 1'
#
loop_
_entity.id
_entity.type
_entity.pdbx_description
1 polymer ?
#
loop_
_entity_poly.entity_id
_entity_poly.type
_entity_poly.pdbx_seq_one_letter_code
_entity_poly.pdbx_strand_id
1 'polypeptide(L)'
;MVLNDIVSIMVLIPLERSENLILAFCEKLTKAPGPKLGVVCLRALWLLFKSLDDSSPMRYPVYYHLLQIAKQTDSVKMVYQDIQQLKQQFANCPPSSEQLQKLYRLLHEVLLKCNQSEQAALVMIELLGTYTDKNASHAREDAIRCIVSALAEPNTFLLDPLLDLKPVRFLEGELIHDLLNIFVSENLTVYLKFYKDHKEFVTSQGKLIIISFTFFIFKDTI
;
A
#
# COMPACT_ATOMS: atom_id res chain seq x y z
N MET A 1 25.33 2.28 -18.47
CA MET A 1 26.70 1.78 -18.27
C MET A 1 27.19 2.13 -16.89
N VAL A 2 27.55 3.39 -16.61
CA VAL A 2 28.17 3.77 -15.31
C VAL A 2 27.42 3.30 -14.05
N LEU A 3 26.09 3.38 -14.00
CA LEU A 3 25.31 2.90 -12.84
C LEU A 3 25.38 1.38 -12.63
N ASN A 4 25.40 0.60 -13.72
CA ASN A 4 25.53 -0.86 -13.62
C ASN A 4 26.94 -1.22 -13.14
N ASP A 5 27.95 -0.50 -13.61
CA ASP A 5 29.34 -0.69 -13.18
C ASP A 5 29.50 -0.37 -11.69
N ILE A 6 28.84 0.69 -11.19
CA ILE A 6 28.79 1.02 -9.76
C ILE A 6 28.10 -0.09 -8.95
N VAL A 7 26.98 -0.63 -9.43
CA VAL A 7 26.28 -1.75 -8.77
C VAL A 7 27.17 -2.99 -8.73
N SER A 8 27.85 -3.34 -9.82
CA SER A 8 28.80 -4.44 -9.86
C SER A 8 29.96 -4.26 -8.88
N ILE A 9 30.50 -3.04 -8.74
CA ILE A 9 31.54 -2.74 -7.75
C ILE A 9 30.99 -2.86 -6.32
N MET A 10 29.77 -2.38 -6.05
CA MET A 10 29.15 -2.48 -4.72
C MET A 10 28.92 -3.92 -4.28
N VAL A 11 28.58 -4.82 -5.20
CA VAL A 11 28.39 -6.26 -4.93
C VAL A 11 29.72 -6.97 -4.62
N LEU A 12 30.84 -6.46 -5.16
CA LEU A 12 32.18 -7.00 -4.87
C LEU A 12 32.74 -6.56 -3.51
N ILE A 13 32.16 -5.55 -2.88
CA ILE A 13 32.59 -5.06 -1.56
C ILE A 13 31.92 -5.91 -0.48
N PRO A 14 32.67 -6.39 0.53
CA PRO A 14 32.09 -7.13 1.67
C PRO A 14 30.94 -6.36 2.33
N LEU A 15 29.83 -7.07 2.59
CA LEU A 15 28.57 -6.51 3.06
C LEU A 15 28.73 -5.55 4.26
N GLU A 16 29.59 -5.90 5.22
CA GLU A 16 29.88 -5.15 6.45
C GLU A 16 30.36 -3.69 6.23
N ARG A 17 30.99 -3.39 5.09
CA ARG A 17 31.41 -2.02 4.72
C ARG A 17 30.53 -1.39 3.66
N SER A 18 29.66 -2.17 3.04
CA SER A 18 28.82 -1.74 1.92
C SER A 18 27.49 -1.13 2.37
N GLU A 19 27.00 -1.41 3.58
CA GLU A 19 25.66 -0.98 4.03
C GLU A 19 25.49 0.55 3.95
N ASN A 20 26.42 1.30 4.53
CA ASN A 20 26.39 2.76 4.50
C ASN A 20 26.52 3.32 3.07
N LEU A 21 27.29 2.64 2.21
CA LEU A 21 27.44 3.02 0.80
C LEU A 21 26.17 2.74 0.01
N ILE A 22 25.51 1.60 0.25
CA ILE A 22 24.24 1.22 -0.36
C ILE A 22 23.15 2.22 0.05
N LEU A 23 23.04 2.56 1.33
CA LEU A 23 22.08 3.56 1.80
C LEU A 23 22.33 4.93 1.18
N ALA A 24 23.57 5.42 1.21
CA ALA A 24 23.93 6.70 0.59
C ALA A 24 23.64 6.71 -0.91
N PHE A 25 23.86 5.59 -1.59
CA PHE A 25 23.53 5.41 -3.00
C PHE A 25 22.02 5.45 -3.25
N CYS A 26 21.23 4.70 -2.46
CA CYS A 26 19.76 4.70 -2.53
C CYS A 26 19.20 6.12 -2.32
N GLU A 27 19.69 6.85 -1.32
CA GLU A 27 19.26 8.22 -1.05
C GLU A 27 19.59 9.17 -2.20
N LYS A 28 20.78 9.06 -2.79
CA LYS A 28 21.19 9.88 -3.93
C LYS A 28 20.34 9.60 -5.16
N LEU A 29 19.99 8.35 -5.41
CA LEU A 29 19.13 7.95 -6.53
C LEU A 29 17.68 8.41 -6.32
N THR A 30 17.19 8.40 -5.08
CA THR A 30 15.84 8.89 -4.75
C THR A 30 15.69 10.40 -4.97
N LYS A 31 16.81 11.14 -4.91
CA LYS A 31 16.88 12.60 -5.14
C LYS A 31 17.12 12.95 -6.62
N ALA A 32 17.19 11.98 -7.53
CA ALA A 32 17.49 12.24 -8.93
C ALA A 32 16.38 13.05 -9.63
N PRO A 33 16.72 14.16 -10.33
CA PRO A 33 15.73 14.99 -10.98
C PRO A 33 15.26 14.38 -12.32
N GLY A 34 13.95 14.13 -12.43
CA GLY A 34 13.25 13.91 -13.69
C GLY A 34 12.89 12.45 -14.02
N PRO A 35 11.79 12.22 -14.77
CA PRO A 35 11.20 10.90 -14.98
C PRO A 35 12.10 9.93 -15.75
N LYS A 36 12.87 10.42 -16.73
CA LYS A 36 13.78 9.59 -17.54
C LYS A 36 14.97 9.06 -16.73
N LEU A 37 15.52 9.89 -15.86
CA LEU A 37 16.59 9.51 -14.94
C LEU A 37 16.06 8.55 -13.87
N GLY A 38 14.85 8.80 -13.36
CA GLY A 38 14.19 7.93 -12.38
C GLY A 38 14.06 6.47 -12.85
N VAL A 39 13.70 6.23 -14.12
CA VAL A 39 13.59 4.85 -14.64
C VAL A 39 14.96 4.14 -14.70
N VAL A 40 16.04 4.87 -15.01
CA VAL A 40 17.40 4.31 -15.00
C VAL A 40 17.86 4.03 -13.57
N CYS A 41 17.57 4.94 -12.63
CA CYS A 41 17.83 4.75 -11.21
C CYS A 41 17.07 3.54 -10.66
N LEU A 42 15.81 3.35 -11.06
CA LEU A 42 14.98 2.21 -10.67
C LEU A 42 15.58 0.89 -11.15
N ARG A 43 16.04 0.82 -12.40
CA ARG A 43 16.71 -0.37 -12.94
C ARG A 43 18.00 -0.69 -12.21
N ALA A 44 18.81 0.31 -11.89
CA ALA A 44 20.06 0.13 -11.15
C ALA A 44 19.80 -0.37 -9.72
N LEU A 45 18.82 0.20 -9.02
CA LEU A 45 18.40 -0.25 -7.69
C LEU A 45 17.79 -1.66 -7.71
N TRP A 46 17.04 -2.00 -8.76
CA TRP A 46 16.50 -3.34 -8.93
C TRP A 46 17.61 -4.38 -9.12
N LEU A 47 18.63 -4.05 -9.91
CA LEU A 47 19.81 -4.89 -10.06
C LEU A 47 20.54 -5.08 -8.74
N LEU A 48 20.70 -3.99 -7.97
CA LEU A 48 21.29 -4.05 -6.63
C LEU A 48 20.48 -4.97 -5.71
N PHE A 49 19.17 -4.80 -5.66
CA PHE A 49 18.26 -5.65 -4.87
C PHE A 49 18.40 -7.14 -5.22
N LYS A 50 18.45 -7.46 -6.52
CA LYS A 50 18.64 -8.84 -7.00
C LYS A 50 20.04 -9.40 -6.74
N SER A 51 21.04 -8.54 -6.56
CA SER A 51 22.41 -8.96 -6.28
C SER A 51 22.68 -9.16 -4.79
N LEU A 52 21.84 -8.61 -3.92
CA LEU A 52 21.92 -8.87 -2.47
C LEU A 52 21.49 -10.30 -2.16
N ASP A 53 22.12 -10.92 -1.16
CA ASP A 53 21.74 -12.24 -0.68
C ASP A 53 20.31 -12.23 -0.08
N ASP A 54 19.63 -13.37 -0.15
CA ASP A 54 18.26 -13.51 0.36
C ASP A 54 18.16 -13.33 1.88
N SER A 55 19.24 -13.59 2.60
CA SER A 55 19.32 -13.40 4.04
C SER A 55 19.71 -11.98 4.48
N SER A 56 20.00 -11.08 3.53
CA SER A 56 20.56 -9.76 3.84
C SER A 56 19.50 -8.80 4.41
N PRO A 57 19.75 -8.17 5.58
CA PRO A 57 18.84 -7.17 6.16
C PRO A 57 18.73 -5.90 5.30
N MET A 58 19.70 -5.67 4.41
CA MET A 58 19.73 -4.53 3.48
C MET A 58 18.67 -4.60 2.37
N ARG A 59 17.98 -5.74 2.22
CA ARG A 59 16.88 -5.86 1.25
C ARG A 59 15.71 -4.95 1.56
N TYR A 60 15.37 -4.80 2.84
CA TYR A 60 14.30 -3.89 3.27
C TYR A 60 14.55 -2.44 2.85
N PRO A 61 15.65 -1.77 3.25
CA PRO A 61 15.88 -0.37 2.91
C PRO A 61 16.04 -0.14 1.40
N VAL A 62 16.70 -1.06 0.68
CA VAL A 62 16.83 -0.96 -0.78
C VAL A 62 15.47 -1.03 -1.46
N TYR A 63 14.62 -2.01 -1.08
CA TYR A 63 13.29 -2.15 -1.67
C TYR A 63 12.37 -0.96 -1.32
N TYR A 64 12.49 -0.41 -0.11
CA TYR A 64 11.76 0.78 0.30
C TYR A 64 12.09 2.00 -0.58
N HIS A 65 13.38 2.28 -0.81
CA HIS A 65 13.79 3.36 -1.72
C HIS A 65 13.40 3.09 -3.17
N LEU A 66 13.39 1.83 -3.58
CA LEU A 66 12.97 1.42 -4.91
C LEU A 66 11.49 1.73 -5.15
N LEU A 67 10.62 1.49 -4.16
CA LEU A 67 9.22 1.94 -4.21
C LEU A 67 9.07 3.47 -4.24
N GLN A 68 9.94 4.22 -3.54
CA GLN A 68 9.91 5.68 -3.60
C GLN A 68 10.21 6.22 -5.01
N ILE A 69 11.15 5.60 -5.72
CA ILE A 69 11.45 5.96 -7.12
C ILE A 69 10.32 5.49 -8.04
N ALA A 70 9.74 4.31 -7.80
CA ALA A 70 8.56 3.84 -8.52
C ALA A 70 7.39 4.83 -8.40
N LYS A 71 7.21 5.46 -7.23
CA LYS A 71 6.23 6.53 -6.99
C LYS A 71 6.48 7.80 -7.79
N GLN A 72 7.73 8.12 -8.09
CA GLN A 72 8.07 9.30 -8.90
C GLN A 72 7.94 9.03 -10.40
N THR A 73 8.10 7.77 -10.82
CA THR A 73 8.18 7.35 -12.23
C THR A 73 6.93 6.66 -12.75
N ASP A 74 5.90 6.49 -11.90
CA ASP A 74 4.65 5.76 -12.17
C ASP A 74 4.88 4.37 -12.79
N SER A 75 6.00 3.73 -12.41
CA SER A 75 6.50 2.48 -13.00
C SER A 75 6.43 1.31 -12.01
N VAL A 76 5.38 1.25 -11.18
CA VAL A 76 5.21 0.21 -10.14
C VAL A 76 5.24 -1.21 -10.70
N LYS A 77 4.69 -1.42 -11.90
CA LYS A 77 4.64 -2.75 -12.54
C LYS A 77 6.02 -3.37 -12.81
N MET A 78 7.09 -2.56 -12.85
CA MET A 78 8.47 -3.08 -12.98
C MET A 78 9.01 -3.65 -11.67
N VAL A 79 8.42 -3.26 -10.55
CA VAL A 79 8.93 -3.50 -9.19
C VAL A 79 8.07 -4.50 -8.45
N TYR A 80 6.76 -4.32 -8.56
CA TYR A 80 5.76 -5.06 -7.82
C TYR A 80 4.79 -5.69 -8.82
N GLN A 81 4.68 -7.02 -8.74
CA GLN A 81 3.68 -7.78 -9.49
C GLN A 81 2.52 -8.16 -8.58
N ASP A 82 2.82 -8.83 -7.48
CA ASP A 82 1.82 -9.31 -6.53
C ASP A 82 2.36 -9.35 -5.08
N ILE A 83 1.45 -9.51 -4.12
CA ILE A 83 1.76 -9.58 -2.69
C ILE A 83 2.47 -10.89 -2.31
N GLN A 84 2.26 -11.98 -3.06
CA GLN A 84 2.84 -13.28 -2.75
C GLN A 84 4.34 -13.29 -3.04
N GLN A 85 4.76 -12.76 -4.18
CA GLN A 85 6.13 -12.52 -4.57
C GLN A 85 6.80 -11.59 -3.57
N LEU A 86 6.14 -10.50 -3.15
CA LEU A 86 6.67 -9.62 -2.13
C LEU A 86 6.96 -10.38 -0.82
N LYS A 87 6.01 -11.19 -0.34
CA LYS A 87 6.19 -12.04 0.83
C LYS A 87 7.33 -13.05 0.64
N GLN A 88 7.45 -13.66 -0.53
CA GLN A 88 8.54 -14.58 -0.87
C GLN A 88 9.91 -13.89 -0.87
N GLN A 89 10.02 -12.66 -1.38
CA GLN A 89 11.30 -11.92 -1.37
C GLN A 89 11.82 -11.63 0.05
N PHE A 90 10.92 -11.52 1.03
CA PHE A 90 11.24 -11.27 2.43
C PHE A 90 11.12 -12.52 3.33
N ALA A 91 10.86 -13.71 2.77
CA ALA A 91 10.67 -14.92 3.56
C ALA A 91 11.94 -15.33 4.33
N ASN A 92 13.11 -15.12 3.72
CA ASN A 92 14.41 -15.52 4.29
C ASN A 92 14.93 -14.52 5.34
N CYS A 93 14.52 -13.25 5.25
CA CYS A 93 14.84 -12.22 6.23
C CYS A 93 13.61 -11.30 6.40
N PRO A 94 12.64 -11.67 7.25
CA PRO A 94 11.44 -10.89 7.41
C PRO A 94 11.74 -9.57 8.12
N PRO A 95 11.28 -8.42 7.59
CA PRO A 95 11.41 -7.14 8.27
C PRO A 95 10.59 -7.12 9.56
N SER A 96 10.89 -6.18 10.46
CA SER A 96 10.08 -6.00 11.67
C SER A 96 8.64 -5.60 11.33
N SER A 97 7.68 -5.85 12.22
CA SER A 97 6.28 -5.49 11.99
C SER A 97 6.09 -4.01 11.63
N GLU A 98 6.82 -3.11 12.28
CA GLU A 98 6.77 -1.67 11.98
C GLU A 98 7.34 -1.33 10.59
N GLN A 99 8.43 -1.98 10.21
CA GLN A 99 9.04 -1.82 8.89
C GLN A 99 8.11 -2.33 7.79
N LEU A 100 7.51 -3.50 8.01
CA LEU A 100 6.53 -4.10 7.10
C LEU A 100 5.29 -3.20 6.95
N GLN A 101 4.79 -2.64 8.05
CA GLN A 101 3.67 -1.69 8.03
C GLN A 101 4.01 -0.42 7.24
N LYS A 102 5.20 0.17 7.46
CA LYS A 102 5.68 1.32 6.67
C LYS A 102 5.79 0.98 5.18
N LEU A 103 6.26 -0.22 4.86
CA LEU A 103 6.38 -0.67 3.48
C LEU A 103 5.03 -0.82 2.79
N TYR A 104 4.07 -1.50 3.42
CA TYR A 104 2.73 -1.68 2.86
C TYR A 104 1.97 -0.36 2.70
N ARG A 105 2.11 0.59 3.65
CA ARG A 105 1.55 1.94 3.49
C ARG A 105 2.10 2.64 2.26
N LEU A 106 3.43 2.64 2.11
CA LEU A 106 4.07 3.24 0.94
C LEU A 106 3.59 2.56 -0.34
N LEU A 107 3.59 1.23 -0.38
CA LEU A 107 3.16 0.44 -1.53
C LEU A 107 1.72 0.74 -1.93
N HIS A 108 0.80 0.83 -0.96
CA HIS A 108 -0.59 1.20 -1.20
C HIS A 108 -0.70 2.58 -1.85
N GLU A 109 0.02 3.59 -1.35
CA GLU A 109 0.04 4.93 -1.97
C GLU A 109 0.56 4.88 -3.41
N VAL A 110 1.60 4.07 -3.69
CA VAL A 110 2.16 3.97 -5.03
C VAL A 110 1.19 3.28 -5.99
N LEU A 111 0.52 2.22 -5.53
CA LEU A 111 -0.48 1.48 -6.32
C LEU A 111 -1.70 2.36 -6.65
N LEU A 112 -2.19 3.15 -5.68
CA LEU A 112 -3.25 4.13 -5.93
C LEU A 112 -2.84 5.16 -6.98
N LYS A 113 -1.60 5.68 -6.89
CA LYS A 113 -1.09 6.64 -7.87
C LYS A 113 -0.98 6.05 -9.28
N CYS A 114 -0.68 4.76 -9.38
CA CYS A 114 -0.56 4.04 -10.65
C CYS A 114 -1.89 3.45 -11.17
N ASN A 115 -3.05 3.83 -10.59
CA ASN A 115 -4.37 3.31 -10.91
C ASN A 115 -4.47 1.77 -10.79
N GLN A 116 -3.76 1.16 -9.83
CA GLN A 116 -3.84 -0.27 -9.51
C GLN A 116 -4.64 -0.48 -8.21
N SER A 117 -5.90 -0.05 -8.22
CA SER A 117 -6.79 -0.03 -7.04
C SER A 117 -7.02 -1.42 -6.43
N GLU A 118 -7.20 -2.45 -7.25
CA GLU A 118 -7.39 -3.84 -6.80
C GLU A 118 -6.19 -4.34 -5.98
N GLN A 119 -4.97 -4.15 -6.49
CA GLN A 119 -3.75 -4.52 -5.78
C GLN A 119 -3.55 -3.65 -4.53
N ALA A 120 -3.91 -2.36 -4.60
CA ALA A 120 -3.84 -1.46 -3.45
C ALA A 120 -4.75 -1.93 -2.30
N ALA A 121 -5.94 -2.45 -2.60
CA ALA A 121 -6.87 -3.00 -1.63
C ALA A 121 -6.31 -4.28 -0.98
N LEU A 122 -5.76 -5.21 -1.76
CA LEU A 122 -5.12 -6.43 -1.23
C LEU A 122 -3.95 -6.11 -0.29
N VAL A 123 -3.08 -5.16 -0.68
CA VAL A 123 -1.98 -4.69 0.17
C VAL A 123 -2.48 -4.09 1.48
N MET A 124 -3.60 -3.36 1.44
CA MET A 124 -4.17 -2.75 2.63
C MET A 124 -4.81 -3.80 3.57
N ILE A 125 -5.47 -4.82 3.03
CA ILE A 125 -5.98 -5.95 3.82
C ILE A 125 -4.82 -6.65 4.55
N GLU A 126 -3.73 -6.89 3.82
CA GLU A 126 -2.52 -7.49 4.38
C GLU A 126 -1.87 -6.60 5.45
N LEU A 127 -1.81 -5.28 5.23
CA LEU A 127 -1.40 -4.30 6.25
C LEU A 127 -2.24 -4.45 7.52
N LEU A 128 -3.56 -4.44 7.39
CA LEU A 128 -4.47 -4.57 8.53
C LEU A 128 -4.34 -5.92 9.23
N GLY A 129 -4.06 -6.99 8.47
CA GLY A 129 -3.75 -8.32 9.00
C GLY A 129 -2.44 -8.39 9.79
N THR A 130 -1.50 -7.45 9.60
CA THR A 130 -0.27 -7.40 10.42
C THR A 130 -0.50 -6.91 11.85
N TYR A 131 -1.64 -6.27 12.13
CA TYR A 131 -1.93 -5.77 13.46
C TYR A 131 -2.48 -6.88 14.37
N THR A 132 -1.94 -6.89 15.57
CA THR A 132 -2.35 -7.74 16.70
C THR A 132 -3.29 -6.98 17.62
N ASP A 133 -3.96 -7.67 18.55
CA ASP A 133 -4.90 -7.04 19.48
C ASP A 133 -4.25 -5.95 20.36
N LYS A 134 -2.92 -6.00 20.52
CA LYS A 134 -2.15 -5.03 21.32
C LYS A 134 -1.85 -3.71 20.60
N ASN A 135 -1.84 -3.70 19.26
CA ASN A 135 -1.54 -2.52 18.44
C ASN A 135 -2.66 -2.15 17.47
N ALA A 136 -3.84 -2.78 17.59
CA ALA A 136 -5.02 -2.48 16.78
C ALA A 136 -5.45 -1.00 16.87
N SER A 137 -5.25 -0.34 18.02
CA SER A 137 -5.51 1.10 18.18
C SER A 137 -4.66 1.97 17.25
N HIS A 138 -3.41 1.56 16.95
CA HIS A 138 -2.54 2.25 16.00
C HIS A 138 -2.96 2.03 14.55
N ALA A 139 -3.74 0.98 14.27
CA ALA A 139 -4.28 0.67 12.95
C ALA A 139 -5.52 1.49 12.61
N ARG A 140 -6.09 2.25 13.56
CA ARG A 140 -7.34 3.02 13.38
C ARG A 140 -7.33 3.89 12.13
N GLU A 141 -6.31 4.72 11.95
CA GLU A 141 -6.22 5.59 10.77
C GLU A 141 -6.07 4.80 9.46
N ASP A 142 -5.32 3.69 9.50
CA ASP A 142 -5.12 2.85 8.34
C ASP A 142 -6.39 2.08 7.97
N ALA A 143 -7.16 1.65 8.96
CA ALA A 143 -8.47 1.03 8.78
C ALA A 143 -9.46 2.03 8.18
N ILE A 144 -9.52 3.27 8.68
CA ILE A 144 -10.34 4.33 8.07
C ILE A 144 -9.93 4.57 6.61
N ARG A 145 -8.63 4.71 6.34
CA ARG A 145 -8.11 4.88 4.97
C ARG A 145 -8.46 3.71 4.06
N CYS A 146 -8.40 2.48 4.58
CA CYS A 146 -8.79 1.28 3.87
C CYS A 146 -10.27 1.33 3.46
N ILE A 147 -11.15 1.60 4.42
CA ILE A 147 -12.60 1.65 4.21
C ILE A 147 -12.95 2.75 3.20
N VAL A 148 -12.40 3.96 3.39
CA VAL A 148 -12.65 5.09 2.46
C VAL A 148 -12.15 4.76 1.06
N SER A 149 -10.97 4.14 0.93
CA SER A 149 -10.43 3.77 -0.38
C SER A 149 -11.24 2.65 -1.06
N ALA A 150 -11.70 1.67 -0.30
CA ALA A 150 -12.53 0.58 -0.79
C ALA A 150 -13.90 1.08 -1.24
N LEU A 151 -14.53 1.97 -0.46
CA LEU A 151 -15.80 2.62 -0.82
C LEU A 151 -15.64 3.63 -1.97
N ALA A 152 -14.44 4.18 -2.16
CA ALA A 152 -14.14 5.08 -3.26
C ALA A 152 -13.75 4.38 -4.57
N GLU A 153 -13.77 3.04 -4.61
CA GLU A 153 -13.40 2.28 -5.80
C GLU A 153 -14.64 1.63 -6.43
N PRO A 154 -15.03 2.02 -7.66
CA PRO A 154 -16.26 1.56 -8.29
C PRO A 154 -16.28 0.05 -8.60
N ASN A 155 -15.12 -0.61 -8.61
CA ASN A 155 -14.98 -2.03 -8.91
C ASN A 155 -14.79 -2.90 -7.65
N THR A 156 -14.83 -2.32 -6.44
CA THR A 156 -14.70 -3.09 -5.19
C THR A 156 -16.07 -3.57 -4.76
N PHE A 157 -16.41 -4.81 -5.11
CA PHE A 157 -17.71 -5.41 -4.81
C PHE A 157 -17.73 -6.25 -3.51
N LEU A 158 -16.55 -6.67 -3.02
CA LEU A 158 -16.44 -7.53 -1.85
C LEU A 158 -15.89 -6.72 -0.67
N LEU A 159 -16.80 -6.16 0.11
CA LEU A 159 -16.51 -5.40 1.33
C LEU A 159 -16.67 -6.26 2.59
N ASP A 160 -17.36 -7.41 2.51
CA ASP A 160 -17.56 -8.34 3.64
C ASP A 160 -16.25 -8.76 4.31
N PRO A 161 -15.17 -9.13 3.58
CA PRO A 161 -13.92 -9.55 4.22
C PRO A 161 -13.26 -8.45 5.05
N LEU A 162 -13.61 -7.16 4.80
CA LEU A 162 -13.09 -6.05 5.59
C LEU A 162 -13.69 -6.01 6.99
N LEU A 163 -14.96 -6.41 7.15
CA LEU A 163 -15.63 -6.44 8.46
C LEU A 163 -15.04 -7.51 9.41
N ASP A 164 -14.42 -8.54 8.85
CA ASP A 164 -13.75 -9.58 9.64
C ASP A 164 -12.36 -9.19 10.14
N LEU A 165 -11.80 -8.09 9.65
CA LEU A 165 -10.49 -7.61 10.08
C LEU A 165 -10.57 -7.04 11.50
N LYS A 166 -9.69 -7.50 12.38
CA LYS A 166 -9.62 -7.04 13.79
C LYS A 166 -9.55 -5.50 13.93
N PRO A 167 -8.73 -4.77 13.14
CA PRO A 167 -8.72 -3.32 13.18
C PRO A 167 -10.03 -2.66 12.80
N VAL A 168 -10.83 -3.29 11.93
CA VAL A 168 -12.13 -2.75 11.48
C VAL A 168 -13.19 -3.00 12.55
N ARG A 169 -13.20 -4.16 13.19
CA ARG A 169 -14.05 -4.43 14.37
C ARG A 169 -13.76 -3.51 15.54
N PHE A 170 -12.50 -3.09 15.70
CA PHE A 170 -12.15 -2.09 16.72
C PHE A 170 -12.79 -0.71 16.45
N LEU A 171 -13.24 -0.43 15.22
CA LEU A 171 -13.96 0.78 14.85
C LEU A 171 -15.49 0.65 15.04
N GLU A 172 -15.97 -0.44 15.64
CA GLU A 172 -17.39 -0.60 15.98
C GLU A 172 -17.89 0.60 16.80
N GLY A 173 -18.96 1.24 16.33
CA GLY A 173 -19.52 2.46 16.91
C GLY A 173 -19.00 3.77 16.30
N GLU A 174 -18.04 3.72 15.37
CA GLU A 174 -17.67 4.87 14.56
C GLU A 174 -18.51 4.99 13.28
N LEU A 175 -18.78 6.23 12.86
CA LEU A 175 -19.55 6.53 11.65
C LEU A 175 -19.03 5.83 10.39
N ILE A 176 -17.71 5.58 10.30
CA ILE A 176 -17.10 4.90 9.15
C ILE A 176 -17.40 3.40 9.12
N HIS A 177 -17.48 2.76 10.29
CA HIS A 177 -17.81 1.36 10.43
C HIS A 177 -19.30 1.15 10.15
N ASP A 178 -20.15 2.02 10.69
CA ASP A 178 -21.59 2.00 10.41
C ASP A 178 -21.85 2.19 8.93
N LEU A 179 -21.11 3.10 8.27
CA LEU A 179 -21.19 3.29 6.84
C LEU A 179 -20.78 2.04 6.06
N LEU A 180 -19.68 1.38 6.42
CA LEU A 180 -19.26 0.12 5.81
C LEU A 180 -20.32 -0.97 5.99
N ASN A 181 -20.89 -1.10 7.18
CA ASN A 181 -21.93 -2.08 7.47
C ASN A 181 -23.21 -1.79 6.66
N ILE A 182 -23.57 -0.52 6.46
CA ILE A 182 -24.69 -0.14 5.59
C ILE A 182 -24.44 -0.59 4.14
N PHE A 183 -23.22 -0.43 3.62
CA PHE A 183 -22.89 -0.88 2.27
C PHE A 183 -22.96 -2.40 2.12
N VAL A 184 -22.45 -3.14 3.11
CA VAL A 184 -22.42 -4.60 3.10
C VAL A 184 -23.82 -5.19 3.32
N SER A 185 -24.49 -4.78 4.39
CA SER A 185 -25.66 -5.48 4.94
C SER A 185 -27.00 -4.80 4.64
N GLU A 186 -27.02 -3.50 4.33
CA GLU A 186 -28.25 -2.71 4.23
C GLU A 186 -28.58 -2.29 2.79
N ASN A 187 -29.67 -1.52 2.66
CA ASN A 187 -30.25 -1.04 1.39
C ASN A 187 -30.07 0.48 1.20
N LEU A 188 -30.26 0.96 -0.03
CA LEU A 188 -30.09 2.37 -0.41
C LEU A 188 -30.90 3.33 0.48
N THR A 189 -32.10 2.92 0.92
CA THR A 189 -32.96 3.71 1.79
C THR A 189 -32.32 4.02 3.14
N VAL A 190 -31.55 3.08 3.70
CA VAL A 190 -30.81 3.26 4.96
C VAL A 190 -29.63 4.19 4.75
N TYR A 191 -28.89 4.02 3.64
CA TYR A 191 -27.83 4.95 3.25
C TYR A 191 -28.34 6.39 3.08
N LEU A 192 -29.49 6.58 2.41
CA LEU A 192 -30.08 7.91 2.20
C LEU A 192 -30.50 8.58 3.52
N LYS A 193 -30.96 7.80 4.52
CA LYS A 193 -31.22 8.32 5.88
C LYS A 193 -29.90 8.73 6.55
N PHE A 194 -28.92 7.84 6.55
CA PHE A 194 -27.59 8.13 7.13
C PHE A 194 -26.94 9.37 6.49
N TYR A 195 -27.04 9.52 5.17
CA TYR A 195 -26.51 10.67 4.43
C TYR A 195 -27.21 11.98 4.79
N LYS A 196 -28.53 11.95 5.06
CA LYS A 196 -29.27 13.12 5.53
C LYS A 196 -28.80 13.54 6.93
N ASP A 197 -28.57 12.57 7.80
CA ASP A 197 -28.20 12.81 9.19
C ASP A 197 -26.71 13.19 9.36
N HIS A 198 -25.83 12.70 8.47
CA HIS A 198 -24.36 12.87 8.57
C HIS A 198 -23.73 13.47 7.29
N LYS A 199 -24.42 14.44 6.68
CA LYS A 199 -24.03 15.02 5.38
C LYS A 199 -22.62 15.63 5.36
N GLU A 200 -22.22 16.30 6.44
CA GLU A 200 -20.89 16.92 6.56
C GLU A 200 -19.77 15.88 6.59
N PHE A 201 -19.99 14.75 7.27
CA PHE A 201 -19.03 13.64 7.34
C PHE A 201 -18.78 13.04 5.95
N VAL A 202 -19.85 12.71 5.22
CA VAL A 202 -19.73 12.10 3.87
C VAL A 202 -19.15 13.09 2.86
N THR A 203 -19.47 14.38 2.98
CA THR A 203 -18.94 15.43 2.09
C THR A 203 -17.47 15.74 2.36
N SER A 204 -17.03 15.68 3.63
CA SER A 204 -15.63 15.88 4.02
C SER A 204 -14.68 14.82 3.43
N GLN A 205 -15.19 13.62 3.16
CA GLN A 205 -14.43 12.51 2.57
C GLN A 205 -14.41 12.53 1.03
N GLY A 206 -15.02 13.56 0.40
CA GLY A 206 -14.78 14.05 -0.96
C GLY A 206 -15.15 13.15 -2.16
N LYS A 207 -14.99 11.82 -2.06
CA LYS A 207 -15.17 10.85 -3.16
C LYS A 207 -16.37 9.92 -2.98
N LEU A 208 -16.92 9.80 -1.77
CA LEU A 208 -17.96 8.81 -1.46
C LEU A 208 -19.33 9.08 -2.11
N ILE A 209 -19.70 10.34 -2.36
CA ILE A 209 -21.07 10.70 -2.77
C ILE A 209 -21.46 10.10 -4.13
N ILE A 210 -20.53 10.06 -5.09
CA ILE A 210 -20.83 9.63 -6.47
C ILE A 210 -20.89 8.09 -6.57
N ILE A 211 -20.18 7.39 -5.68
CA ILE A 211 -19.91 5.95 -5.80
C ILE A 211 -21.00 5.14 -5.09
N SER A 212 -21.57 5.66 -4.01
CA SER A 212 -22.73 5.05 -3.33
C SER A 212 -23.92 4.84 -4.26
N PHE A 213 -24.14 5.75 -5.21
CA PHE A 213 -25.26 5.66 -6.14
C PHE A 213 -25.07 4.53 -7.15
N THR A 214 -23.88 4.38 -7.72
CA THR A 214 -23.56 3.28 -8.66
C THR A 214 -23.54 1.93 -7.97
N PHE A 215 -23.00 1.85 -6.75
CA PHE A 215 -22.90 0.62 -5.98
C PHE A 215 -24.27 0.05 -5.61
N PHE A 216 -25.17 0.88 -5.07
CA PHE A 216 -26.52 0.43 -4.72
C PHE A 216 -27.39 0.11 -5.94
N ILE A 217 -27.26 0.89 -7.04
CA ILE A 217 -27.93 0.57 -8.31
C ILE A 217 -27.52 -0.82 -8.80
N PHE A 218 -26.24 -1.19 -8.70
CA PHE A 218 -25.79 -2.53 -9.11
C PHE A 218 -26.26 -3.64 -8.15
N LYS A 219 -26.24 -3.41 -6.84
CA LYS A 219 -26.71 -4.37 -5.82
C LYS A 219 -28.22 -4.67 -5.93
N ASP A 220 -29.03 -3.68 -6.30
CA ASP A 220 -30.49 -3.84 -6.48
C ASP A 220 -30.90 -4.37 -7.87
N THR A 221 -29.96 -4.52 -8.83
CA THR A 221 -30.24 -5.00 -10.20
C THR A 221 -29.89 -6.49 -10.43
N ILE A 222 -29.31 -7.17 -9.43
CA ILE A 222 -29.01 -8.62 -9.43
C ILE A 222 -29.96 -9.30 -8.45
#